data_AF-A0A2V6WGB0-F1
#
_entry.id   AF-A0A2V6WGB0-F1
#
_cell.length_a   1.000
_cell.length_b   1.000
_cell.length_c   1.000
_cell.angle_alpha   90.00
_cell.angle_beta   90.00
_cell.angle_gamma   90.00
#
_symmetry.space_group_name_H-M   'P 1'
#
loop_
_entity.id
_entity.type
_entity.pdbx_description
1 polymer ?
#
loop_
_entity_poly.entity_id
_entity_poly.type
_entity_poly.pdbx_seq_one_letter_code
_entity_poly.pdbx_strand_id
1 'polypeptide(L)' 'MKAIQQALKDQGHDPGDIDGIMGPKTQAALRDYQEKQGLKSTGRLDAETSAKLGVEA' A
#
# COMPACT_ATOMS: atom_id res chain seq x y z
N MET A 1 -8.55 5.26 0.06
CA MET A 1 -7.54 5.04 1.12
C MET A 1 -7.80 3.80 1.97
N LYS A 2 -8.95 3.65 2.65
CA LYS A 2 -9.25 2.43 3.45
C LYS A 2 -9.09 1.13 2.66
N ALA A 3 -9.55 1.10 1.40
CA ALA A 3 -9.38 -0.04 0.51
C ALA A 3 -7.91 -0.41 0.27
N ILE A 4 -7.01 0.58 0.18
CA ILE A 4 -5.57 0.35 -0.02
C ILE A 4 -4.96 -0.26 1.25
N GLN A 5 -5.28 0.29 2.42
CA GLN A 5 -4.83 -0.26 3.69
C GLN A 5 -5.33 -1.71 3.86
N GLN A 6 -6.61 -1.97 3.57
CA GLN A 6 -7.15 -3.33 3.59
C GLN A 6 -6.41 -4.25 2.61
N ALA A 7 -6.21 -3.84 1.36
CA ALA A 7 -5.50 -4.63 0.36
C ALA A 7 -4.05 -4.92 0.77
N LEU A 8 -3.34 -3.95 1.34
CA LEU A 8 -2.00 -4.16 1.89
C LEU A 8 -2.00 -5.22 3.00
N LYS A 9 -2.97 -5.12 3.92
CA LYS A 9 -3.14 -6.10 5.00
C LYS A 9 -3.44 -7.49 4.49
N ASP A 10 -4.32 -7.61 3.49
CA ASP A 10 -4.68 -8.88 2.85
C ASP A 10 -3.49 -9.51 2.11
N GLN A 11 -2.59 -8.68 1.59
CA GLN A 11 -1.30 -9.09 1.00
C GLN A 11 -0.20 -9.36 2.04
N GLY A 12 -0.51 -9.27 3.33
CA GLY A 12 0.43 -9.54 4.43
C GLY A 12 1.36 -8.39 4.80
N HIS A 13 1.06 -7.16 4.38
CA HIS A 13 1.78 -5.94 4.77
C HIS A 13 0.96 -5.18 5.80
N ASP A 14 1.54 -4.80 6.95
CA ASP A 14 0.81 -4.09 8.00
C ASP A 14 0.75 -2.56 7.76
N PRO A 15 -0.38 -1.99 7.30
CA PRO A 15 -0.51 -0.55 7.12
C PRO A 15 -0.77 0.22 8.42
N GLY A 16 -0.92 -0.47 9.56
CA GLY A 16 -1.51 0.06 10.78
C GLY A 16 -3.03 0.00 10.77
N ASP A 17 -3.66 1.02 11.36
CA ASP A 17 -5.12 1.10 11.42
C ASP A 17 -5.72 1.39 10.03
N ILE A 18 -6.84 0.76 9.72
CA ILE A 18 -7.60 0.96 8.47
C ILE A 18 -8.54 2.16 8.64
N ASP A 19 -7.95 3.30 8.96
CA ASP A 19 -8.62 4.56 9.27
C ASP A 19 -8.83 5.44 8.03
N GLY A 20 -8.16 5.12 6.92
CA GLY A 20 -8.15 5.91 5.69
C GLY A 20 -7.12 7.04 5.68
N ILE A 21 -6.17 7.06 6.62
CA ILE A 21 -5.11 8.04 6.74
C ILE A 21 -3.80 7.45 6.23
N MET A 22 -3.12 8.17 5.34
CA MET A 22 -1.78 7.79 4.88
C MET A 22 -0.73 8.15 5.93
N GLY A 23 -0.64 7.33 6.97
CA GLY A 23 0.36 7.45 8.04
C GLY A 23 1.70 6.78 7.70
N PRO A 24 2.71 6.92 8.58
CA PRO A 24 4.03 6.32 8.37
C PRO A 24 3.99 4.80 8.26
N LYS A 25 3.05 4.12 8.96
CA LYS A 25 2.85 2.67 8.83
C LYS A 25 2.32 2.28 7.44
N THR A 26 1.32 3.01 6.94
CA THR A 26 0.78 2.76 5.58
C THR A 26 1.84 3.02 4.52
N GLN A 27 2.68 4.05 4.68
CA GLN A 27 3.80 4.31 3.77
C GLN A 27 4.85 3.21 3.82
N ALA A 28 5.18 2.68 5.01
CA ALA A 28 6.09 1.56 5.16
C ALA A 28 5.55 0.28 4.50
N ALA A 29 4.26 -0.03 4.70
CA ALA A 29 3.58 -1.14 4.05
C ALA A 29 3.60 -1.01 2.53
N LEU A 30 3.37 0.20 2.00
CA LEU A 30 3.47 0.47 0.56
C LEU A 30 4.89 0.25 0.03
N ARG A 31 5.93 0.65 0.77
CA ARG A 31 7.32 0.37 0.35
C ARG A 31 7.61 -1.11 0.28
N ASP A 32 7.29 -1.86 1.34
CA ASP A 32 7.53 -3.30 1.38
C ASP A 32 6.75 -4.02 0.26
N TYR A 33 5.50 -3.59 0.01
CA TYR A 33 4.72 -4.10 -1.10
C TYR A 33 5.37 -3.81 -2.46
N GLN A 34 5.78 -2.56 -2.69
CA GLN A 34 6.46 -2.17 -3.92
C GLN A 34 7.75 -2.98 -4.13
N GLU A 35 8.57 -3.17 -3.10
CA GLU A 35 9.80 -3.97 -3.18
C GLU A 35 9.51 -5.42 -3.56
N LYS A 36 8.50 -6.04 -2.94
CA LYS A 36 8.09 -7.43 -3.27
C LYS A 36 7.51 -7.56 -4.67
N GLN A 37 6.89 -6.52 -5.20
CA GLN A 37 6.36 -6.50 -6.56
C GLN A 37 7.40 -6.07 -7.62
N GLY A 38 8.63 -5.75 -7.22
CA GLY A 38 9.67 -5.25 -8.12
C GLY A 38 9.41 -3.83 -8.64
N LEU A 39 8.55 -3.08 -7.96
CA LEU A 39 8.27 -1.68 -8.23
C LEU A 39 9.27 -0.76 -7.53
N LYS A 40 9.29 0.51 -7.92
CA LYS A 40 10.04 1.54 -7.19
C LYS A 40 9.42 1.73 -5.80
N SER A 41 10.21 1.53 -4.74
CA SER A 41 9.76 1.63 -3.35
C SER A 41 9.62 3.06 -2.84
N THR A 42 8.69 3.79 -3.44
CA THR A 42 8.40 5.19 -3.12
C THR A 42 7.72 5.34 -1.75
N GLY A 43 6.94 4.34 -1.32
CA GLY A 43 6.08 4.41 -0.14
C GLY A 43 4.85 5.29 -0.35
N ARG A 44 4.53 5.61 -1.60
CA ARG A 44 3.36 6.37 -1.99
C ARG A 44 2.47 5.48 -2.85
N LEU A 45 1.17 5.74 -2.79
CA LEU A 45 0.28 5.16 -3.77
C LEU A 45 0.51 5.88 -5.11
N ASP A 46 1.01 5.14 -6.10
CA ASP A 46 1.10 5.57 -7.49
C ASP A 46 0.28 4.62 -8.38
N ALA A 47 0.15 4.98 -9.66
CA ALA A 47 -0.66 4.23 -10.61
C ALA A 47 -0.19 2.78 -10.80
N GLU A 48 1.12 2.53 -10.71
CA GLU A 48 1.67 1.17 -10.80
C GLU A 48 1.29 0.34 -9.57
N THR A 49 1.40 0.94 -8.39
CA THR A 49 1.07 0.30 -7.11
C THR A 49 -0.44 0.04 -7.00
N SER A 50 -1.27 1.00 -7.41
CA SER A 50 -2.73 0.84 -7.38
C SER A 50 -3.21 -0.23 -8.37
N ALA A 51 -2.66 -0.26 -9.59
CA ALA A 51 -2.95 -1.29 -10.58
C ALA A 51 -2.57 -2.69 -10.08
N LYS A 52 -1.41 -2.82 -9.43
CA LYS A 52 -0.96 -4.10 -8.85
C LYS A 52 -1.80 -4.54 -7.65
N LEU A 53 -2.21 -3.60 -6.80
CA LEU A 53 -3.10 -3.87 -5.65
C LEU A 53 -4.54 -4.16 -6.07
N GLY A 54 -4.92 -3.86 -7.32
CA GLY A 54 -6.30 -4.00 -7.80
C GLY A 54 -7.26 -3.00 -7.15
N VAL A 55 -6.74 -1.85 -6.72
CA VAL A 55 -7.50 -0.78 -6.09
C VAL A 55 -7.50 0.44 -6.99
N GLU A 56 -8.66 1.08 -7.16
CA GLU A 56 -8.72 2.38 -7.85
C GLU A 56 -8.02 3.44 -6.98
N ALA A 57 -7.14 4.21 -7.62
CA ALA A 57 -6.31 5.23 -6.96
C ALA A 57 -7.13 6.44 -6.53
#